data_AF-A0AAW8DLY3-F1
#
_entry.id   AF-A0AAW8DLY3-F1
#
_cell.length_a   1.000
_cell.length_b   1.000
_cell.length_c   1.000
_cell.angle_alpha   90.00
_cell.angle_beta   90.00
_cell.angle_gamma   90.00
#
_symmetry.space_group_name_H-M   'P 1'
#
loop_
_entity.id
_entity.type
_entity.pdbx_description
1 polymer ?
#
loop_
_entity_poly.entity_id
_entity_poly.type
_entity_poly.pdbx_seq_one_letter_code
_entity_poly.pdbx_strand_id
1 'polypeptide(L)' 'MMLGYLLARAGVEVTVLEKHADFFRDFRGDTIHPATTDVLAELGLLEEFLLCRRPEPPG' A
#
# COMPACT_ATOMS: atom_id res chain seq x y z
N MET A 1 -5.15 -4.57 0.16
CA MET A 1 -4.95 -3.39 -0.71
C MET A 1 -4.37 -3.73 -2.07
N MET A 2 -3.14 -4.26 -2.20
CA MET A 2 -2.52 -4.39 -3.53
C MET A 2 -3.29 -5.20 -4.57
N LEU A 3 -3.92 -6.32 -4.21
CA LEU A 3 -4.74 -7.09 -5.15
C LEU A 3 -5.88 -6.25 -5.74
N GLY A 4 -6.60 -5.51 -4.91
CA GLY A 4 -7.70 -4.64 -5.36
C GLY A 4 -7.21 -3.54 -6.30
N TYR A 5 -6.07 -2.93 -6.00
CA TYR A 5 -5.43 -1.95 -6.89
C TYR A 5 -5.09 -2.56 -8.26
N LEU A 6 -4.46 -3.73 -8.31
CA LEU A 6 -4.05 -4.37 -9.55
C LEU A 6 -5.25 -4.78 -10.43
N LEU A 7 -6.31 -5.29 -9.81
CA LEU A 7 -7.56 -5.62 -10.50
C LEU A 7 -8.25 -4.37 -11.06
N ALA A 8 -8.33 -3.29 -10.26
CA ALA A 8 -8.90 -2.03 -10.71
C ALA A 8 -8.09 -1.42 -11.88
N ARG A 9 -6.75 -1.47 -11.81
CA ARG A 9 -5.86 -1.04 -12.90
C ARG A 9 -6.05 -1.86 -14.18
N ALA A 10 -6.44 -3.13 -14.04
CA ALA A 10 -6.79 -4.00 -15.17
C ALA A 10 -8.22 -3.75 -15.71
N GLY A 11 -8.96 -2.77 -15.19
CA GLY A 11 -10.32 -2.43 -15.61
C GLY A 11 -11.41 -3.31 -15.00
N VAL A 12 -11.11 -4.10 -13.98
CA VAL A 12 -12.10 -4.90 -13.24
C VAL A 12 -12.79 -4.02 -12.20
N GLU A 13 -14.12 -4.09 -12.11
CA GLU A 13 -14.87 -3.44 -11.03
C GLU A 13 -14.57 -4.13 -9.70
N VAL A 14 -14.05 -3.39 -8.73
CA VAL A 14 -13.58 -3.93 -7.44
C VAL A 14 -14.28 -3.22 -6.28
N THR A 15 -14.84 -4.00 -5.36
CA THR A 15 -15.26 -3.55 -4.04
C THR A 15 -14.32 -4.11 -2.98
N VAL A 16 -13.77 -3.24 -2.12
CA VAL A 16 -12.92 -3.65 -0.98
C VAL A 16 -13.76 -3.58 0.30
N LEU A 17 -13.85 -4.70 1.02
CA LEU A 17 -14.50 -4.79 2.32
C LEU A 17 -13.42 -4.92 3.40
N GLU A 18 -13.26 -3.88 4.23
CA GLU A 18 -12.37 -3.86 5.38
C GLU A 18 -13.23 -3.65 6.64
N LYS A 19 -12.96 -4.42 7.69
CA LYS A 19 -13.72 -4.36 8.95
C LYS A 19 -13.27 -3.19 9.83
N HIS A 20 -12.02 -2.75 9.66
CA HIS A 20 -11.44 -1.65 10.40
C HIS A 20 -11.79 -0.31 9.76
N ALA A 21 -11.99 0.72 10.58
CA ALA A 21 -12.29 2.07 10.10
C ALA A 21 -11.09 2.74 9.42
N ASP A 22 -9.87 2.25 9.69
CA ASP A 22 -8.63 2.77 9.17
C ASP A 22 -7.59 1.65 8.89
N PHE A 23 -6.45 2.06 8.35
CA PHE A 23 -5.33 1.17 8.03
C PHE A 23 -4.15 1.31 9.01
N PHE A 24 -4.27 2.10 10.07
CA PHE A 24 -3.23 2.30 11.08
C PHE A 24 -3.24 1.15 12.07
N ARG A 25 -2.29 0.25 11.91
CA ARG A 25 -2.07 -0.87 12.82
C ARG A 25 -0.58 -1.13 12.89
N ASP A 26 -0.11 -1.69 13.99
CA ASP A 26 1.29 -2.05 14.15
C ASP A 26 1.76 -2.87 12.96
N PHE A 27 2.58 -2.23 12.13
CA PHE A 27 3.10 -2.85 10.93
C PHE A 27 4.16 -3.85 11.35
N ARG A 28 3.97 -5.13 11.00
CA ARG A 28 4.89 -6.21 11.38
C ARG A 28 6.10 -6.34 10.45
N GLY A 29 6.34 -5.36 9.57
CA GLY A 29 7.40 -5.39 8.57
C GLY A 29 8.15 -4.06 8.51
N ASP A 30 9.07 -3.80 9.43
CA ASP A 30 9.77 -2.50 9.48
C ASP A 30 10.66 -2.18 8.27
N THR A 31 10.86 -3.14 7.36
CA THR A 31 11.71 -3.01 6.18
C THR A 31 10.93 -3.30 4.90
N ILE A 32 10.98 -2.36 3.96
CA ILE A 32 10.60 -2.60 2.57
C ILE A 32 11.83 -3.09 1.81
N HIS A 33 11.77 -4.30 1.25
CA HIS A 33 12.88 -4.86 0.49
C HIS A 33 13.03 -4.16 -0.87
N PRO A 34 14.27 -4.07 -1.43
CA PRO A 34 14.51 -3.45 -2.73
C PRO A 34 13.61 -3.98 -3.85
N ALA A 35 13.38 -5.30 -3.89
CA ALA A 35 12.49 -5.91 -4.87
C ALA A 35 11.05 -5.37 -4.81
N THR A 36 10.57 -4.95 -3.64
CA THR A 36 9.26 -4.32 -3.49
C THR A 36 9.29 -2.86 -3.98
N THR A 37 10.38 -2.14 -3.74
CA THR A 37 10.61 -0.78 -4.27
C THR A 37 10.63 -0.78 -5.80
N ASP A 38 11.25 -1.79 -6.42
CA ASP A 38 11.29 -1.95 -7.88
C ASP A 38 9.87 -2.15 -8.45
N VAL A 39 9.06 -3.02 -7.83
CA VAL A 39 7.65 -3.21 -8.22
C VAL A 39 6.87 -1.90 -8.07
N LEU A 40 7.08 -1.13 -7.00
CA LEU A 40 6.42 0.18 -6.85
C LEU A 40 6.82 1.16 -7.94
N ALA A 41 8.07 1.11 -8.43
CA ALA A 41 8.51 1.93 -9.56
C ALA A 41 7.81 1.51 -10.86
N GLU A 42 7.71 0.21 -11.14
CA GLU A 42 6.99 -0.32 -12.31
C GLU A 42 5.48 0.02 -12.28
N LEU A 43 4.90 0.13 -11.09
CA LEU A 43 3.53 0.57 -10.89
C LEU A 43 3.35 2.10 -10.95
N GLY A 44 4.44 2.87 -11.01
CA GLY A 44 4.42 4.34 -10.99
C GLY A 44 4.08 4.94 -9.63
N LEU A 45 4.24 4.17 -8.55
CA LEU A 45 3.87 4.53 -7.18
C LEU A 45 5.07 4.91 -6.29
N LEU A 46 6.29 4.69 -6.77
CA LEU A 46 7.49 4.81 -5.93
C LEU A 46 7.71 6.24 -5.41
N GLU A 47 7.54 7.25 -6.24
CA GLU A 47 7.79 8.65 -5.84
C GLU A 47 6.86 9.09 -4.69
N GLU A 48 5.55 8.83 -4.84
CA GLU A 48 4.56 9.11 -3.80
C GLU A 48 4.83 8.29 -2.53
N PHE A 49 5.25 7.02 -2.69
CA PHE A 49 5.60 6.16 -1.58
C PHE A 49 6.78 6.72 -0.77
N LEU A 50 7.82 7.25 -1.41
CA LEU A 50 8.99 7.82 -0.73
C LEU A 50 8.69 9.14 -0.02
N LEU A 51 7.66 9.88 -0.46
CA LEU A 51 7.14 11.06 0.24
C LEU A 51 6.30 10.69 1.47
N CYS A 52 5.81 9.44 1.54
CA CYS A 52 5.00 8.98 2.66
C CYS A 52 5.84 8.89 3.94
N ARG A 53 5.57 9.77 4.89
CA ARG A 53 6.13 9.68 6.23
C ARG A 53 5.40 8.57 6.99
N ARG A 54 6.17 7.73 7.71
CA ARG A 54 5.59 6.77 8.66
C ARG A 54 4.65 7.50 9.63
N PRO A 55 3.35 7.14 9.68
CA PRO A 55 2.42 7.72 10.63
C PRO A 55 2.80 7.30 12.06
N GLU A 56 2.66 8.22 13.01
CA GLU A 56 2.74 7.88 14.44
C GLU A 56 1.59 6.91 14.78
N PRO A 57 1.85 5.81 15.51
CA PRO A 57 0.78 4.92 15.92
C PRO A 57 -0.22 5.67 16.83
N PRO A 58 -1.54 5.39 16.72
CA PRO A 58 -2.49 5.93 17.67
C PRO A 58 -2.15 5.41 19.08
N GLY A 59 -2.07 6.32 20.05
CA GLY A 59 -1.80 6.01 21.47
C GLY A 59 -2.96 5.34 22.19
#